data_AF-A0A3Q4MDV0-F1
#
_entry.id   AF-A0A3Q4MDV0-F1
#
_cell.length_a   1.000
_cell.length_b   1.000
_cell.length_c   1.000
_cell.angle_alpha   90.00
_cell.angle_beta   90.00
_cell.angle_gamma   90.00
#
_symmetry.space_group_name_H-M   'P 1'
#
loop_
_entity.id
_entity.type
_entity.pdbx_description
1 polymer ?
#
loop_
_entity_poly.entity_id
_entity_poly.type
_entity_poly.pdbx_seq_one_letter_code
_entity_poly.pdbx_strand_id
1 'polypeptide(L)'
;MLLITQVEQNKRWAEHFQETFNQPATTYNFEAENAQHEFGVNTGRITIEEVKIAIKSLKNNKATGLDEIPAELLKHGDQPQVEEFTALFNKWWQSGTVPEDWRKGAIVKLPKKGKTSECTNWRGITLLSVPGKALCIVLLRRLRSAFDQRL
;
A
#
# COMPACT_ATOMS: atom_id res chain seq x y z
N MET A 1 32.06 -1.90 -15.39
CA MET A 1 32.07 -3.37 -15.31
C MET A 1 30.80 -3.86 -15.98
N LEU A 2 30.89 -4.65 -17.06
CA LEU A 2 29.73 -5.20 -17.76
C LEU A 2 29.33 -6.50 -17.06
N LEU A 3 28.08 -6.61 -16.61
CA LEU A 3 27.55 -7.81 -15.95
C LEU A 3 26.95 -8.74 -17.01
N ILE A 4 27.55 -9.91 -17.18
CA ILE A 4 27.21 -10.82 -18.29
C ILE A 4 26.25 -11.93 -17.86
N THR A 5 26.13 -12.22 -16.55
CA THR A 5 25.20 -13.24 -16.06
C THR A 5 23.92 -12.64 -15.47
N GLN A 6 22.81 -13.38 -15.55
CA GLN A 6 21.54 -12.97 -14.95
C GLN A 6 21.64 -12.83 -13.42
N VAL A 7 22.48 -13.66 -12.79
CA VAL A 7 22.70 -13.64 -11.34
C VAL A 7 23.36 -12.34 -10.89
N GLU A 8 24.46 -11.96 -11.56
CA GLU A 8 25.15 -10.70 -11.28
C GLU A 8 24.26 -9.49 -11.53
N GLN A 9 23.48 -9.52 -12.62
CA GLN A 9 22.52 -8.45 -12.92
C GLN A 9 21.44 -8.35 -11.83
N ASN A 10 20.85 -9.47 -11.40
CA ASN A 10 19.83 -9.48 -10.34
C ASN A 10 20.39 -8.98 -9.01
N LYS A 11 21.62 -9.38 -8.66
CA LYS A 11 22.31 -8.89 -7.46
C LYS A 11 22.50 -7.37 -7.52
N ARG A 12 22.97 -6.84 -8.66
CA ARG A 12 23.16 -5.40 -8.84
C ARG A 12 21.84 -4.63 -8.72
N TRP A 13 20.74 -5.19 -9.25
CA TRP A 13 19.40 -4.61 -9.09
C TRP A 13 18.93 -4.59 -7.64
N ALA A 14 19.15 -5.69 -6.90
CA ALA A 14 18.81 -5.78 -5.48
C ALA A 14 19.55 -4.71 -4.67
N GLU A 15 20.86 -4.58 -4.86
CA GLU A 15 21.69 -3.54 -4.22
C GLU A 15 21.18 -2.13 -4.53
N HIS A 16 20.93 -1.83 -5.81
CA HIS A 16 20.47 -0.51 -6.23
C HIS A 16 19.15 -0.09 -5.55
N PHE A 17 18.17 -0.99 -5.53
CA PHE A 17 16.87 -0.70 -4.91
C PHE A 17 16.94 -0.74 -3.39
N GLN A 18 17.80 -1.56 -2.79
CA GLN A 18 18.04 -1.54 -1.36
C GLN A 18 18.58 -0.18 -0.91
N GLU A 19 19.58 0.37 -1.59
CA GLU A 19 20.12 1.71 -1.34
C GLU A 19 19.06 2.81 -1.54
N THR A 20 18.23 2.66 -2.57
CA THR A 20 17.21 3.66 -2.92
C THR A 20 16.06 3.70 -1.91
N PHE A 21 15.57 2.54 -1.45
CA PHE A 21 14.36 2.44 -0.63
C PHE A 21 14.63 2.37 0.88
N ASN A 22 15.82 1.96 1.32
CA ASN A 22 16.17 1.84 2.74
C ASN A 22 17.09 2.99 3.19
N GLN A 23 16.68 4.22 2.90
CA GLN A 23 17.38 5.37 3.48
C GLN A 23 17.27 5.32 5.01
N PRO A 24 18.33 5.66 5.77
CA PRO A 24 18.28 5.68 7.22
C PRO A 24 17.11 6.55 7.66
N ALA A 25 16.27 6.02 8.55
CA ALA A 25 15.14 6.76 9.07
C ALA A 25 15.67 8.07 9.67
N THR A 26 15.27 9.21 9.10
CA THR A 26 15.41 10.47 9.81
C THR A 26 14.55 10.30 11.06
N THR A 27 15.17 10.24 12.24
CA THR A 27 14.48 10.34 13.51
C THR A 27 13.86 11.73 13.55
N TYR A 28 12.65 11.83 13.02
CA TYR A 28 11.82 12.99 13.27
C TYR A 28 11.44 12.87 14.74
N ASN A 29 12.11 13.65 15.58
CA ASN A 29 11.71 13.80 16.97
C ASN A 29 10.36 14.51 16.94
N PHE A 30 9.29 13.72 16.91
CA PHE A 30 7.97 14.20 17.29
C PHE A 30 8.08 14.45 18.79
N GLU A 31 8.64 15.61 19.17
CA GLU A 31 8.40 16.15 20.49
C GLU A 31 6.89 16.19 20.61
N ALA A 32 6.35 15.35 21.50
CA ALA A 32 4.93 15.26 21.76
C ALA A 32 4.50 16.54 22.49
N GLU A 33 4.64 17.69 21.85
CA GLU A 33 4.07 18.94 22.31
C GLU A 33 2.55 18.79 22.20
N ASN A 34 1.95 18.41 23.32
CA ASN A 34 0.52 18.34 23.57
C ASN A 34 -0.30 17.62 22.48
N ALA A 35 -0.24 16.28 22.48
CA ALA A 35 -1.23 15.43 21.81
C ALA A 35 -2.63 15.47 22.49
N GLN A 36 -3.05 16.64 22.98
CA GLN A 36 -4.37 16.85 23.61
C GLN A 36 -5.48 17.09 22.58
N HIS A 37 -5.13 17.26 21.31
CA HIS A 37 -6.12 17.53 20.26
C HIS A 37 -6.58 16.23 19.61
N GLU A 38 -7.71 15.70 20.04
CA GLU A 38 -8.38 14.64 19.30
C GLU A 38 -8.82 15.17 17.94
N PHE A 39 -8.32 14.55 16.88
CA PHE A 39 -8.61 15.01 15.52
C PHE A 39 -10.06 14.75 15.11
N GLY A 40 -10.87 14.05 15.92
CA GLY A 40 -12.23 13.67 15.56
C GLY A 40 -12.29 12.55 14.51
N VAL A 41 -11.19 11.83 14.31
CA VAL A 41 -11.12 10.70 13.38
C VAL A 41 -12.00 9.58 13.91
N ASN A 42 -12.89 9.06 13.06
CA ASN A 42 -13.70 7.90 13.43
C ASN A 42 -12.80 6.67 13.64
N THR A 43 -12.64 6.24 14.89
CA THR A 43 -11.90 5.03 15.28
C THR A 43 -12.80 3.82 15.53
N GLY A 44 -14.11 3.97 15.35
CA GLY A 44 -15.10 2.91 15.51
C GLY A 44 -14.99 1.81 14.46
N ARG A 45 -15.92 0.84 14.50
CA ARG A 45 -15.95 -0.27 13.53
C ARG A 45 -16.06 0.23 12.10
N ILE A 46 -15.39 -0.45 11.17
CA ILE A 46 -15.48 -0.22 9.74
C ILE A 46 -16.86 -0.72 9.26
N THR A 47 -17.60 0.14 8.55
CA THR A 47 -18.93 -0.21 8.04
C THR A 47 -18.85 -0.90 6.68
N ILE A 48 -19.93 -1.60 6.32
CA ILE A 48 -20.07 -2.22 4.99
C ILE A 48 -20.01 -1.15 3.90
N GLU A 49 -20.64 -0.01 4.11
CA GLU A 49 -20.68 1.11 3.16
C GLU A 49 -19.29 1.68 2.89
N GLU A 50 -18.46 1.82 3.92
CA GLU A 50 -17.06 2.25 3.78
C GLU A 50 -16.28 1.28 2.89
N VAL A 51 -16.44 -0.03 3.10
CA VAL A 51 -15.79 -1.07 2.31
C VAL A 51 -16.30 -1.08 0.87
N LYS A 52 -17.62 -0.98 0.65
CA LYS A 52 -18.21 -0.87 -0.71
C LYS A 52 -17.64 0.31 -1.48
N ILE A 53 -17.56 1.47 -0.85
CA ILE A 53 -17.01 2.68 -1.46
C ILE A 53 -15.53 2.49 -1.78
N ALA A 54 -14.76 1.91 -0.84
CA ALA A 54 -13.34 1.64 -1.05
C ALA A 54 -13.12 0.69 -2.24
N ILE A 55 -13.80 -0.45 -2.28
CA ILE A 55 -13.73 -1.43 -3.37
C ILE A 55 -14.09 -0.78 -4.71
N LYS A 56 -15.20 -0.04 -4.78
CA LYS A 56 -15.62 0.66 -6.01
C LYS A 56 -14.56 1.64 -6.52
N SER A 57 -13.84 2.30 -5.61
CA SER A 57 -12.81 3.30 -5.94
C SER A 57 -11.47 2.71 -6.42
N LEU A 58 -11.26 1.40 -6.27
CA LEU A 58 -10.06 0.74 -6.80
C LEU A 58 -9.99 0.91 -8.32
N LYS A 59 -8.79 0.97 -8.89
CA LYS A 59 -8.63 1.06 -10.35
C LYS A 59 -8.56 -0.34 -10.96
N ASN A 60 -9.29 -0.52 -12.06
CA ASN A 60 -9.24 -1.76 -12.84
C ASN A 60 -7.95 -1.84 -13.67
N ASN A 61 -7.63 -3.04 -14.14
CA ASN A 61 -6.51 -3.38 -15.01
C ASN A 61 -5.17 -2.93 -14.41
N LYS A 62 -5.02 -3.12 -13.09
CA LYS A 62 -3.78 -2.87 -12.37
C LYS A 62 -3.17 -4.18 -11.91
N ALA A 63 -1.84 -4.22 -11.90
CA ALA A 63 -1.10 -5.36 -11.37
C ALA A 63 -1.43 -5.60 -9.89
N THR A 64 -1.51 -6.87 -9.53
CA THR A 64 -1.78 -7.36 -8.18
C THR A 64 -0.54 -7.24 -7.29
N GLY A 65 -0.74 -7.41 -5.98
CA GLY A 65 0.37 -7.65 -5.06
C GLY A 65 0.85 -9.09 -5.13
N LEU A 66 1.63 -9.50 -4.12
CA LEU A 66 2.07 -10.88 -3.92
C LEU A 66 0.91 -11.85 -3.65
N ASP A 67 -0.25 -11.32 -3.24
CA ASP A 67 -1.48 -12.09 -3.00
C ASP A 67 -2.23 -12.47 -4.28
N GLU A 68 -1.83 -11.93 -5.44
CA GLU A 68 -2.45 -12.20 -6.74
C GLU A 68 -3.94 -11.87 -6.83
N ILE A 69 -4.47 -11.06 -5.90
CA ILE A 69 -5.88 -10.67 -5.87
C ILE A 69 -6.09 -9.39 -6.69
N PRO A 70 -6.86 -9.42 -7.81
CA PRO A 70 -7.14 -8.25 -8.62
C PRO A 70 -8.33 -7.43 -8.09
N ALA A 71 -8.43 -6.17 -8.52
CA ALA A 71 -9.52 -5.28 -8.10
C ALA A 71 -10.88 -5.74 -8.64
N GLU A 72 -10.86 -6.36 -9.82
CA GLU A 72 -12.02 -6.91 -10.52
C GLU A 72 -12.69 -7.98 -9.67
N LEU A 73 -11.92 -8.86 -9.03
CA LEU A 73 -12.47 -9.91 -8.16
C LEU A 73 -13.28 -9.33 -7.00
N LEU A 74 -12.78 -8.25 -6.39
CA LEU A 74 -13.45 -7.54 -5.31
C LEU A 74 -14.70 -6.82 -5.80
N LYS A 75 -14.65 -6.23 -7.00
CA LYS A 75 -15.75 -5.45 -7.57
C LYS A 75 -16.89 -6.30 -8.11
N HIS A 76 -16.60 -7.51 -8.56
CA HIS A 76 -17.58 -8.50 -8.99
C HIS A 76 -18.17 -9.30 -7.82
N GLY A 77 -17.64 -9.10 -6.61
CA GLY A 77 -18.20 -9.67 -5.39
C GLY A 77 -19.63 -9.23 -5.12
N ASP A 78 -20.40 -10.14 -4.53
CA ASP A 78 -21.75 -9.89 -4.04
C ASP A 78 -21.73 -9.38 -2.59
N GLN A 79 -22.91 -9.18 -2.02
CA GLN A 79 -23.08 -8.65 -0.67
C GLN A 79 -22.37 -9.50 0.40
N PRO A 80 -22.50 -10.85 0.42
CA PRO A 80 -21.74 -11.72 1.33
C PRO A 80 -20.22 -11.53 1.25
N GLN A 81 -19.66 -11.38 0.05
CA GLN A 81 -18.22 -11.15 -0.08
C GLN A 81 -17.79 -9.85 0.62
N VAL A 82 -18.56 -8.77 0.43
CA VAL A 82 -18.27 -7.49 1.07
C VAL A 82 -18.37 -7.59 2.59
N GLU A 83 -19.38 -8.30 3.11
CA GLU A 83 -19.56 -8.54 4.54
C GLU A 83 -18.38 -9.29 5.15
N GLU A 84 -17.88 -10.31 4.47
CA GLU A 84 -16.69 -11.06 4.89
C GLU A 84 -15.44 -10.15 4.91
N PHE A 85 -15.23 -9.33 3.87
CA PHE A 85 -14.15 -8.35 3.86
C PHE A 85 -14.29 -7.33 4.99
N THR A 86 -15.51 -6.85 5.29
CA THR A 86 -15.76 -5.95 6.41
C THR A 86 -15.42 -6.62 7.74
N ALA A 87 -15.78 -7.89 7.93
CA ALA A 87 -15.43 -8.65 9.13
C ALA A 87 -13.91 -8.80 9.30
N LEU A 88 -13.20 -9.16 8.23
CA LEU A 88 -11.73 -9.26 8.22
C LEU A 88 -11.05 -7.91 8.49
N PHE A 89 -11.52 -6.83 7.86
CA PHE A 89 -10.98 -5.49 8.08
C PHE A 89 -11.16 -5.05 9.53
N ASN A 90 -12.32 -5.32 10.13
CA ASN A 90 -12.55 -5.03 11.56
C ASN A 90 -11.67 -5.88 12.47
N LYS A 91 -11.44 -7.16 12.14
CA LYS A 91 -10.51 -8.02 12.87
C LYS A 91 -9.10 -7.45 12.88
N TRP A 92 -8.59 -7.06 11.72
CA TRP A 92 -7.28 -6.45 11.55
C TRP A 92 -7.16 -5.06 12.20
N TRP A 93 -8.22 -4.26 12.11
CA TRP A 93 -8.31 -2.97 12.79
C TRP A 93 -8.17 -3.13 14.31
N GLN A 94 -8.87 -4.10 14.91
CA GLN A 94 -8.83 -4.35 16.35
C GLN A 94 -7.52 -4.98 16.81
N SER A 95 -6.95 -5.89 16.03
CA SER A 95 -5.69 -6.55 16.39
C SER A 95 -4.44 -5.71 16.13
N GLY A 96 -4.55 -4.66 15.30
CA GLY A 96 -3.39 -3.92 14.81
C GLY A 96 -2.49 -4.75 13.89
N THR A 97 -3.02 -5.84 13.32
CA THR A 97 -2.26 -6.76 12.46
C THR A 97 -2.92 -6.93 11.10
N VAL A 98 -2.12 -7.19 10.07
CA VAL A 98 -2.57 -7.44 8.69
C VAL A 98 -1.90 -8.71 8.15
N PRO A 99 -2.40 -9.30 7.05
CA PRO A 99 -1.71 -10.41 6.40
C PRO A 99 -0.25 -10.07 6.08
N GLU A 100 0.62 -11.07 6.19
CA GLU A 100 2.05 -10.88 6.00
C GLU A 100 2.40 -10.37 4.60
N ASP A 101 1.66 -10.82 3.59
CA ASP A 101 1.85 -10.39 2.20
C ASP A 101 1.55 -8.90 1.99
N TRP A 102 0.73 -8.29 2.85
CA TRP A 102 0.42 -6.85 2.76
C TRP A 102 1.55 -5.98 3.31
N ARG A 103 2.42 -6.56 4.17
CA ARG A 103 3.64 -5.90 4.67
C ARG A 103 4.79 -5.99 3.69
N LYS A 104 4.64 -6.78 2.62
CA LYS A 104 5.63 -6.99 1.58
C LYS A 104 5.11 -6.43 0.26
N GLY A 105 6.04 -6.18 -0.66
CA GLY A 105 5.69 -5.75 -2.00
C GLY A 105 6.74 -6.22 -2.99
N ALA A 106 6.30 -6.54 -4.21
CA ALA A 106 7.21 -6.89 -5.29
C ALA A 106 7.72 -5.63 -5.96
N ILE A 107 9.03 -5.45 -6.05
CA ILE A 107 9.63 -4.33 -6.78
C ILE A 107 9.75 -4.72 -8.26
N VAL A 108 9.05 -4.00 -9.12
CA VAL A 108 9.17 -4.13 -10.58
C VAL A 108 9.93 -2.92 -11.11
N LYS A 109 10.94 -3.18 -11.94
CA LYS A 109 11.72 -2.12 -12.60
C LYS A 109 11.02 -1.64 -13.87
N LEU A 110 10.93 -0.33 -14.04
CA LEU A 110 10.43 0.34 -15.25
C LEU A 110 11.51 1.23 -15.85
N PRO A 111 11.73 1.20 -17.17
CA PRO A 111 12.77 2.01 -17.80
C PRO A 111 12.40 3.49 -17.76
N LYS A 112 13.38 4.35 -17.49
CA LYS A 112 13.34 5.79 -17.75
C LYS A 112 14.08 6.09 -19.07
N LYS A 113 14.07 7.34 -19.50
CA LYS A 113 14.94 7.80 -20.60
C LYS A 113 16.41 7.62 -20.20
N GLY A 114 17.26 7.22 -21.15
CA GLY A 114 18.70 7.03 -20.95
C GLY A 114 19.17 5.64 -21.37
N LYS A 115 20.40 5.29 -20.99
CA LYS A 115 21.00 3.99 -21.31
C LYS A 115 20.44 2.92 -20.36
N THR A 116 19.90 1.84 -20.91
CA THR A 116 19.28 0.75 -20.15
C THR A 116 20.29 -0.08 -19.35
N SER A 117 21.57 0.02 -19.66
CA SER A 117 22.68 -0.59 -18.91
C SER A 117 22.98 0.09 -17.57
N GLU A 118 22.44 1.28 -17.32
CA GLU A 118 22.68 2.05 -16.08
C GLU A 118 21.48 1.95 -15.15
N CYS A 119 21.69 1.50 -13.90
CA CYS A 119 20.62 1.29 -12.93
C CYS A 119 19.80 2.56 -12.61
N THR A 120 20.44 3.72 -12.58
CA THR A 120 19.82 5.03 -12.30
C THR A 120 18.75 5.43 -13.32
N ASN A 121 18.85 4.92 -14.55
CA ASN A 121 17.88 5.09 -15.63
C ASN A 121 16.68 4.14 -15.52
N TRP A 122 16.46 3.53 -14.36
CA TRP A 122 15.27 2.73 -14.05
C TRP A 122 14.58 3.31 -12.82
N ARG A 123 13.26 3.14 -12.75
CA ARG A 123 12.49 3.37 -11.51
C ARG A 123 11.97 2.05 -10.99
N GLY A 124 12.07 1.83 -9.69
CA GLY A 124 11.34 0.77 -9.02
C GLY A 124 9.90 1.24 -8.78
N ILE A 125 8.93 0.37 -9.06
CA ILE A 125 7.57 0.50 -8.55
C ILE A 125 7.28 -0.69 -7.66
N THR A 126 6.63 -0.44 -6.51
CA THR A 126 6.24 -1.50 -5.60
C THR A 126 4.80 -1.90 -5.88
N LEU A 127 4.61 -3.18 -6.20
CA LEU A 127 3.30 -3.78 -6.30
C LEU A 127 2.83 -4.19 -4.90
N LEU A 128 1.70 -3.61 -4.49
CA LEU A 128 1.09 -3.79 -3.17
C LEU A 128 -0.27 -4.48 -3.31
N SER A 129 -0.64 -5.23 -2.28
CA SER A 129 -1.95 -5.90 -2.15
C SER A 129 -3.11 -4.96 -2.50
N VAL A 130 -4.03 -5.46 -3.34
CA VAL A 130 -5.23 -4.71 -3.72
C VAL A 130 -6.26 -4.68 -2.59
N PRO A 131 -6.58 -5.80 -1.91
CA PRO A 131 -7.34 -5.77 -0.66
C PRO A 131 -6.74 -4.84 0.40
N GLY A 132 -5.41 -4.82 0.55
CA GLY A 132 -4.73 -3.89 1.45
C GLY A 132 -4.97 -2.42 1.12
N LYS A 133 -4.93 -2.07 -0.17
CA LYS A 133 -5.29 -0.72 -0.63
C LYS A 133 -6.73 -0.35 -0.30
N ALA A 134 -7.67 -1.30 -0.37
CA ALA A 134 -9.06 -1.02 -0.01
C ALA A 134 -9.18 -0.62 1.48
N LEU A 135 -8.50 -1.32 2.39
CA LEU A 135 -8.42 -0.91 3.79
C LEU A 135 -7.78 0.47 3.95
N CYS A 136 -6.65 0.73 3.28
CA CYS A 136 -6.01 2.06 3.32
C CYS A 136 -6.93 3.18 2.81
N ILE A 137 -7.78 2.91 1.81
CA ILE A 137 -8.75 3.88 1.30
C ILE A 137 -9.82 4.20 2.37
N VAL A 138 -10.31 3.20 3.11
CA VAL A 138 -11.22 3.42 4.25
C VAL A 138 -10.57 4.38 5.26
N LEU A 139 -9.34 4.07 5.68
CA LEU A 139 -8.60 4.89 6.65
C LEU A 139 -8.35 6.30 6.13
N LEU A 140 -7.93 6.44 4.87
CA LEU A 140 -7.70 7.73 4.24
C LEU A 140 -8.96 8.60 4.21
N ARG A 141 -10.13 8.01 3.96
CA ARG A 141 -11.41 8.74 3.95
C ARG A 141 -11.80 9.19 5.35
N ARG A 142 -11.59 8.37 6.38
CA ARG A 142 -11.81 8.75 7.78
C ARG A 142 -10.91 9.91 8.20
N LEU A 143 -9.63 9.85 7.85
CA LEU A 143 -8.67 10.93 8.11
C LEU A 143 -9.09 12.21 7.38
N ARG A 144 -9.38 12.14 6.08
CA ARG A 144 -9.85 13.31 5.31
C ARG A 144 -11.10 13.94 5.92
N SER A 145 -12.10 13.14 6.27
CA SER A 145 -13.31 13.66 6.90
C SER A 145 -13.02 14.43 8.19
N ALA A 146 -12.01 14.05 8.96
CA ALA A 146 -11.62 14.73 10.19
C ALA A 146 -10.82 16.03 9.94
N PHE A 147 -10.03 16.08 8.86
CA PHE A 147 -9.23 17.25 8.51
C PHE A 147 -10.01 18.28 7.68
N ASP A 148 -10.87 17.85 6.77
CA ASP A 148 -11.68 18.72 5.91
C ASP A 148 -12.75 19.47 6.72
N GLN A 149 -13.16 18.96 7.89
CA GLN A 149 -14.05 19.65 8.82
C GLN A 149 -13.41 20.88 9.50
N ARG A 150 -12.09 21.07 9.37
CA ARG A 150 -11.33 22.17 10.00
C ARG A 150 -10.88 23.26 9.02
N LEU A 151 -11.16 23.12 7.72
CA LEU A 151 -10.88 24.12 6.67
C LEU A 151 -12.16 24.81 6.24
#